data_AF-A0A7U3V0C3-F1
#
_entry.id   AF-A0A7U3V0C3-F1
#
_cell.length_a   1.000
_cell.length_b   1.000
_cell.length_c   1.000
_cell.angle_alpha   90.00
_cell.angle_beta   90.00
_cell.angle_gamma   90.00
#
_symmetry.space_group_name_H-M   'P 1'
#
loop_
_entity.id
_entity.type
_entity.pdbx_description
1 polymer ?
#
loop_
_entity_poly.entity_id
_entity_poly.type
_entity_poly.pdbx_seq_one_letter_code
_entity_poly.pdbx_strand_id
1 'polypeptide(L)'
;MGDVIKGVRLLADGQRWVLRHRRDWRFGMIPALITLVGYVVALVVLALWAGDLVDWATPFADHWASPWPGLFRGLLTALLFGAGLLLSVITFTAVTLLVGDPFYEALSARVERSEGDCPQAPERPLWREVWTAVRDGARVLLWAVVFGIALFAAGFVPVAGQTAVPVVGFCVSGFFLALELSTVAFERRGLDLTARARLLRHRLPLALGFGTPLAVTFLVPFVAVVLMPGAVAGATLLVRELLPPPPGPVSAVPDGSAPVAPEPGGPAPTPPRHPDSSTDTAW
;
A
#
# COMPACT_ATOMS: atom_id res chain seq x y z
N MET A 1 -5.22 13.30 -21.41
CA MET A 1 -4.06 12.41 -21.61
C MET A 1 -2.95 12.60 -20.58
N GLY A 2 -2.63 13.84 -20.16
CA GLY A 2 -1.58 14.10 -19.16
C GLY A 2 -1.73 13.32 -17.85
N ASP A 3 -2.94 13.25 -17.29
CA ASP A 3 -3.19 12.52 -16.04
C ASP A 3 -2.95 11.01 -16.13
N VAL A 4 -3.33 10.36 -17.24
CA VAL A 4 -3.07 8.92 -17.44
C VAL A 4 -1.56 8.65 -17.46
N ILE A 5 -0.82 9.45 -18.22
CA ILE A 5 0.65 9.35 -18.31
C ILE A 5 1.28 9.62 -16.94
N LYS A 6 0.76 10.60 -16.20
CA LYS A 6 1.22 10.90 -14.84
C LYS A 6 0.99 9.72 -13.89
N GLY A 7 -0.16 9.04 -13.98
CA GLY A 7 -0.45 7.84 -13.21
C GLY A 7 0.55 6.71 -13.49
N VAL A 8 0.85 6.46 -14.77
CA VAL A 8 1.87 5.48 -15.18
C VAL A 8 3.25 5.86 -14.65
N ARG A 9 3.60 7.16 -14.68
CA ARG A 9 4.88 7.67 -14.15
C ARG A 9 4.97 7.45 -12.64
N LEU A 10 3.92 7.71 -11.87
CA LEU A 10 3.90 7.48 -10.42
C LEU A 10 4.14 6.00 -10.07
N LEU A 11 3.57 5.07 -10.85
CA LEU A 11 3.87 3.64 -10.70
C LEU A 11 5.36 3.36 -10.98
N ALA A 12 5.89 3.89 -12.08
CA ALA A 12 7.30 3.72 -12.45
C ALA A 12 8.26 4.35 -11.43
N ASP A 13 7.91 5.50 -10.87
CA ASP A 13 8.67 6.20 -9.84
C ASP A 13 8.65 5.42 -8.53
N GLY A 14 7.53 4.82 -8.15
CA GLY A 14 7.45 3.88 -7.03
C GLY A 14 8.39 2.67 -7.19
N GLN A 15 8.38 2.05 -8.37
CA GLN A 15 9.32 0.97 -8.68
C GLN A 15 10.77 1.46 -8.63
N ARG A 16 11.08 2.60 -9.24
CA ARG A 16 12.42 3.19 -9.24
C ARG A 16 12.89 3.54 -7.83
N TRP A 17 12.01 4.06 -6.98
CA TRP A 17 12.31 4.39 -5.59
C TRP A 17 12.77 3.15 -4.83
N VAL A 18 12.03 2.05 -4.95
CA VAL A 18 12.34 0.78 -4.28
C VAL A 18 13.61 0.14 -4.83
N LEU A 19 13.86 0.25 -6.15
CA LEU A 19 15.10 -0.24 -6.75
C LEU A 19 16.34 0.56 -6.28
N ARG A 20 16.20 1.87 -6.01
CA ARG A 20 17.26 2.68 -5.39
C ARG A 20 17.43 2.35 -3.90
N HIS A 21 16.33 2.06 -3.21
CA HIS A 21 16.30 1.68 -1.80
C HIS A 21 16.23 0.16 -1.62
N ARG A 22 17.29 -0.55 -2.03
CA ARG A 22 17.37 -2.03 -1.98
C ARG A 22 17.02 -2.63 -0.62
N ARG A 23 17.32 -1.93 0.48
CA ARG A 23 16.98 -2.35 1.84
C ARG A 23 15.47 -2.35 2.07
N ASP A 24 14.77 -1.33 1.57
CA ASP A 24 13.32 -1.20 1.73
C ASP A 24 12.55 -2.15 0.80
N TRP A 25 13.10 -2.45 -0.39
CA TRP A 25 12.60 -3.55 -1.22
C TRP A 25 12.64 -4.89 -0.49
N ARG A 26 13.81 -5.25 0.07
CA ARG A 26 13.97 -6.49 0.84
C ARG A 26 13.02 -6.52 2.03
N PHE A 27 12.88 -5.40 2.73
CA PHE A 27 11.95 -5.24 3.85
C PHE A 27 10.50 -5.51 3.43
N GLY A 28 10.05 -4.96 2.30
CA GLY A 28 8.71 -5.21 1.77
C GLY A 28 8.46 -6.65 1.32
N MET A 29 9.51 -7.44 1.05
CA MET A 29 9.39 -8.87 0.71
C MET A 29 9.39 -9.80 1.94
N ILE A 30 9.78 -9.30 3.11
CA ILE A 30 9.86 -10.11 4.35
C ILE A 30 8.55 -10.84 4.65
N PRO A 31 7.35 -10.22 4.54
CA PRO A 31 6.10 -10.91 4.83
C PRO A 31 5.90 -12.17 4.00
N ALA A 32 6.03 -12.03 2.68
CA ALA A 32 5.86 -13.13 1.74
C ALA A 32 6.91 -14.23 1.96
N LEU A 33 8.14 -13.87 2.32
CA LEU A 33 9.19 -14.83 2.61
C LEU A 33 8.92 -15.59 3.92
N ILE A 34 8.57 -14.89 5.00
CA ILE A 34 8.29 -15.50 6.30
C ILE A 34 7.09 -16.43 6.20
N THR A 35 6.01 -16.00 5.54
CA THR A 35 4.83 -16.86 5.38
C THR A 35 5.14 -18.07 4.52
N LEU A 36 5.84 -17.89 3.39
CA LEU A 36 6.27 -19.02 2.54
C LEU A 36 7.12 -20.02 3.32
N VAL A 37 8.14 -19.57 4.04
CA VAL A 37 9.00 -20.44 4.85
C VAL A 37 8.18 -21.15 5.92
N GLY A 38 7.26 -20.45 6.61
CA GLY A 38 6.39 -21.05 7.61
C GLY A 38 5.52 -22.18 7.06
N TYR A 39 4.88 -21.98 5.91
CA TYR A 39 4.08 -23.03 5.27
C TYR A 39 4.93 -24.18 4.74
N VAL A 40 6.12 -23.90 4.18
CA VAL A 40 7.05 -24.95 3.76
C VAL A 40 7.47 -25.80 4.96
N VAL A 41 7.85 -25.18 6.08
CA VAL A 41 8.20 -25.91 7.31
C VAL A 41 7.02 -26.74 7.81
N ALA A 42 5.81 -26.18 7.85
CA ALA A 42 4.62 -26.90 8.27
C ALA A 42 4.32 -28.12 7.38
N LEU A 43 4.44 -27.98 6.06
CA LEU A 43 4.23 -29.08 5.10
C LEU A 43 5.34 -30.12 5.18
N VAL A 44 6.59 -29.72 5.40
CA VAL A 44 7.71 -30.67 5.61
C VAL A 44 7.50 -31.45 6.90
N VAL A 45 7.14 -30.79 8.00
CA VAL A 45 6.81 -31.48 9.26
C VAL A 45 5.64 -32.43 9.04
N LEU A 46 4.58 -32.00 8.36
CA LEU A 46 3.46 -32.88 8.03
C LEU A 46 3.91 -34.07 7.19
N ALA A 47 4.72 -33.88 6.15
CA ALA A 47 5.21 -34.96 5.31
C ALA A 47 6.05 -36.00 6.08
N LEU A 48 6.88 -35.54 7.02
CA LEU A 48 7.74 -36.40 7.83
C LEU A 48 6.95 -37.17 8.89
N TRP A 49 5.93 -36.57 9.49
CA TRP A 49 5.20 -37.11 10.64
C TRP A 49 3.80 -37.65 10.32
N ALA A 50 3.30 -37.49 9.09
CA ALA A 50 1.95 -37.93 8.73
C ALA A 50 1.79 -39.46 8.84
N GLY A 51 2.83 -40.23 8.52
CA GLY A 51 2.83 -41.69 8.69
C GLY A 51 2.64 -42.08 10.15
N ASP A 52 3.51 -41.57 11.03
CA ASP A 52 3.45 -41.82 12.47
C ASP A 52 2.10 -41.39 13.08
N LEU A 53 1.55 -40.25 12.63
CA LEU A 53 0.26 -39.76 13.10
C LEU A 53 -0.89 -40.69 12.67
N VAL A 54 -0.85 -41.19 11.44
CA VAL A 54 -1.84 -42.14 10.91
C VAL A 54 -1.71 -43.50 11.60
N ASP A 55 -0.48 -43.98 11.84
CA ASP A 55 -0.23 -45.20 12.60
C ASP A 55 -0.79 -45.09 14.02
N TRP A 56 -0.48 -44.00 14.71
CA TRP A 56 -1.00 -43.71 16.05
C TRP A 56 -2.53 -43.63 16.09
N ALA A 57 -3.15 -43.07 15.05
CA ALA A 57 -4.60 -42.92 14.96
C ALA A 57 -5.34 -44.21 14.53
N THR A 58 -4.63 -45.23 14.03
CA THR A 58 -5.24 -46.45 13.47
C THR A 58 -4.77 -47.77 14.11
N PRO A 59 -4.74 -47.90 15.45
CA PRO A 59 -4.32 -49.15 16.10
C PRO A 59 -5.28 -50.32 15.80
N PHE A 60 -6.55 -50.03 15.50
CA PHE A 60 -7.52 -51.04 15.06
C PHE A 60 -7.19 -51.67 13.69
N ALA A 61 -6.25 -51.11 12.93
CA ALA A 61 -5.81 -51.68 11.65
C ALA A 61 -4.65 -52.68 11.81
N ASP A 62 -4.01 -52.75 12.99
CA ASP A 62 -2.83 -53.59 13.23
C ASP A 62 -3.12 -55.09 13.07
N HIS A 63 -4.36 -55.51 13.34
CA HIS A 63 -4.77 -56.91 13.26
C HIS A 63 -5.34 -57.31 11.88
N TRP A 64 -5.22 -56.44 10.86
CA TRP A 64 -5.70 -56.77 9.50
C TRP A 64 -4.67 -57.61 8.76
N ALA A 65 -5.14 -58.49 7.86
CA ALA A 65 -4.25 -59.26 7.01
C ALA A 65 -3.48 -58.35 6.03
N SER A 66 -2.22 -58.66 5.77
CA SER A 66 -1.44 -58.00 4.72
C SER A 66 -2.12 -58.19 3.35
N PRO A 67 -2.17 -57.17 2.45
CA PRO A 67 -1.53 -55.84 2.53
C PRO A 67 -2.46 -54.70 3.00
N TRP A 68 -3.64 -55.01 3.54
CA TRP A 68 -4.71 -54.05 3.82
C TRP A 68 -4.33 -52.90 4.78
N PRO A 69 -3.58 -53.12 5.89
CA PRO A 69 -3.16 -52.02 6.76
C PRO A 69 -2.33 -50.97 6.01
N GLY A 70 -1.37 -51.42 5.20
CA GLY A 70 -0.46 -50.52 4.45
C GLY A 70 -1.18 -49.70 3.39
N LEU A 71 -2.11 -50.30 2.65
CA LEU A 71 -2.92 -49.58 1.66
C LEU A 71 -3.82 -48.53 2.32
N PHE A 72 -4.47 -48.89 3.42
CA PHE A 72 -5.36 -48.00 4.15
C PHE A 72 -4.60 -46.81 4.76
N ARG A 73 -3.50 -47.08 5.45
CA ARG A 73 -2.66 -46.03 6.07
C ARG A 73 -1.95 -45.16 5.03
N GLY A 74 -1.51 -45.74 3.92
CA GLY A 74 -0.97 -44.99 2.79
C GLY A 74 -1.99 -44.02 2.20
N LEU A 75 -3.23 -44.47 2.01
CA LEU A 75 -4.34 -43.62 1.56
C LEU A 75 -4.63 -42.49 2.55
N LEU A 76 -4.75 -42.79 3.86
CA LEU A 76 -4.98 -41.78 4.89
C LEU A 76 -3.85 -40.76 4.96
N THR A 77 -2.60 -41.21 4.84
CA THR A 77 -1.41 -40.33 4.81
C THR A 77 -1.47 -39.39 3.60
N ALA A 78 -1.80 -39.92 2.42
CA ALA A 78 -1.96 -39.11 1.21
C ALA A 78 -3.11 -38.10 1.33
N LEU A 79 -4.24 -38.50 1.92
CA LEU A 79 -5.38 -37.61 2.17
C LEU A 79 -5.03 -36.52 3.18
N LEU A 80 -4.35 -36.86 4.27
CA LEU A 80 -3.92 -35.92 5.28
C LEU A 80 -2.94 -34.89 4.69
N PHE A 81 -1.95 -35.34 3.93
CA PHE A 81 -1.01 -34.45 3.24
C PHE A 81 -1.73 -33.57 2.20
N GLY A 82 -2.63 -34.16 1.41
CA GLY A 82 -3.43 -33.42 0.42
C GLY A 82 -4.34 -32.37 1.06
N ALA A 83 -4.97 -32.70 2.19
CA ALA A 83 -5.78 -31.76 2.97
C ALA A 83 -4.93 -30.64 3.57
N GLY A 84 -3.75 -30.97 4.13
CA GLY A 84 -2.80 -29.99 4.65
C GLY A 84 -2.28 -29.06 3.57
N LEU A 85 -1.98 -29.58 2.36
CA LEU A 85 -1.59 -28.79 1.20
C LEU A 85 -2.71 -27.86 0.74
N LEU A 86 -3.93 -28.39 0.60
CA LEU A 86 -5.10 -27.60 0.20
C LEU A 86 -5.39 -26.49 1.21
N LEU A 87 -5.38 -26.82 2.50
CA LEU A 87 -5.54 -25.85 3.58
C LEU A 87 -4.47 -24.77 3.48
N SER A 88 -3.21 -25.17 3.29
CA SER A 88 -2.08 -24.24 3.12
C SER A 88 -2.30 -23.27 1.97
N VAL A 89 -2.73 -23.76 0.81
CA VAL A 89 -3.01 -22.91 -0.37
C VAL A 89 -4.14 -21.92 -0.05
N ILE A 90 -5.21 -22.37 0.60
CA ILE A 90 -6.36 -21.53 0.95
C ILE A 90 -5.97 -20.45 1.96
N THR A 91 -5.20 -20.80 2.99
CA THR A 91 -4.86 -19.88 4.09
C THR A 91 -3.60 -19.05 3.82
N PHE A 92 -2.76 -19.42 2.84
CA PHE A 92 -1.52 -18.73 2.52
C PHE A 92 -1.73 -17.25 2.23
N THR A 93 -2.70 -16.92 1.37
CA THR A 93 -2.96 -15.52 1.00
C THR A 93 -3.43 -14.70 2.20
N ALA A 94 -4.38 -15.22 2.98
CA ALA A 94 -4.91 -14.53 4.14
C ALA A 94 -3.82 -14.26 5.20
N VAL A 95 -2.99 -15.27 5.50
CA VAL A 95 -1.88 -15.12 6.46
C VAL A 95 -0.80 -14.18 5.91
N THR A 96 -0.50 -14.24 4.62
CA THR A 96 0.50 -13.33 3.99
C THR A 96 0.07 -11.88 4.03
N LEU A 97 -1.23 -11.60 3.82
CA LEU A 97 -1.77 -10.25 3.96
C LEU A 97 -1.70 -9.78 5.41
N LEU A 98 -2.16 -10.61 6.35
CA LEU A 98 -2.14 -10.28 7.78
C LEU A 98 -0.73 -9.97 8.30
N VAL A 99 0.27 -10.75 7.87
CA VAL A 99 1.68 -10.51 8.22
C VAL A 99 2.24 -9.31 7.45
N GLY A 100 1.70 -9.00 6.27
CA GLY A 100 2.17 -7.96 5.36
C GLY A 100 1.83 -6.54 5.78
N ASP A 101 0.64 -6.33 6.35
CA ASP A 101 0.12 -5.01 6.74
C ASP A 101 1.15 -4.11 7.44
N PRO A 102 1.81 -4.52 8.55
CA PRO A 102 2.75 -3.65 9.25
C PRO A 102 4.01 -3.31 8.40
N PHE A 103 4.43 -4.20 7.50
CA PHE A 103 5.58 -3.97 6.64
C PHE A 103 5.23 -3.00 5.52
N TYR A 104 4.06 -3.15 4.90
CA TYR A 104 3.60 -2.24 3.85
C TYR A 104 3.30 -0.84 4.43
N GLU A 105 2.76 -0.78 5.66
CA GLU A 105 2.58 0.46 6.39
C GLU A 105 3.90 1.19 6.65
N ALA A 106 4.91 0.47 7.16
CA ALA A 106 6.22 1.04 7.44
C ALA A 106 6.97 1.43 6.15
N LEU A 107 6.78 0.69 5.06
CA LEU A 107 7.32 1.01 3.74
C LEU A 107 6.71 2.31 3.20
N SER A 108 5.37 2.44 3.24
CA SER A 108 4.67 3.67 2.83
C SER A 108 5.16 4.88 3.64
N ALA A 109 5.36 4.74 4.95
CA ALA A 109 5.89 5.82 5.78
C ALA A 109 7.33 6.22 5.41
N ARG A 110 8.17 5.27 4.98
CA ARG A 110 9.53 5.57 4.50
C ARG A 110 9.51 6.35 3.20
N VAL A 111 8.59 6.01 2.30
CA VAL A 111 8.38 6.74 1.05
C VAL A 111 7.91 8.17 1.33
N GLU A 112 6.90 8.35 2.19
CA GLU A 112 6.45 9.69 2.61
C GLU A 112 7.60 10.54 3.17
N ARG A 113 8.40 9.98 4.09
CA ARG A 113 9.55 10.67 4.69
C ARG A 113 10.61 11.05 3.66
N SER A 114 10.86 10.20 2.66
CA SER A 114 11.84 10.51 1.61
C SER A 114 11.42 11.69 0.72
N GLU A 115 10.12 11.99 0.69
CA GLU A 115 9.54 13.08 -0.08
C GLU A 115 9.29 14.34 0.78
N GLY A 116 9.70 14.35 2.05
CA GLY A 116 9.80 15.56 2.89
C GLY A 116 9.02 15.49 4.20
N ASP A 117 7.72 15.23 4.15
CA ASP A 117 6.87 15.13 5.35
C ASP A 117 6.03 13.84 5.32
N CYS A 118 5.82 13.27 6.51
CA CYS A 118 4.99 12.09 6.74
C CYS A 118 3.92 12.42 7.77
N PRO A 119 2.64 12.54 7.35
CA PRO A 119 1.54 12.76 8.28
C PRO A 119 1.51 11.72 9.39
N GLN A 120 1.30 12.18 10.63
CA GLN A 120 1.09 11.27 11.76
C GLN A 120 -0.26 10.59 11.62
N ALA A 121 -0.25 9.26 11.78
CA ALA A 121 -1.47 8.48 11.74
C ALA A 121 -2.39 8.88 12.91
N PRO A 122 -3.72 9.03 12.68
CA PRO A 122 -4.65 9.31 13.78
C PRO A 122 -4.67 8.14 14.77
N GLU A 123 -4.54 8.42 16.07
CA GLU A 123 -4.71 7.39 17.09
C GLU A 123 -6.19 6.98 17.19
N ARG A 124 -6.48 5.69 16.95
CA ARG A 124 -7.81 5.11 17.10
C ARG A 124 -7.73 3.87 18.00
N PRO A 125 -8.80 3.54 18.74
CA PRO A 125 -8.83 2.31 19.52
C PRO A 125 -8.92 1.10 18.57
N LEU A 126 -8.12 0.05 18.86
CA LEU A 126 -7.97 -1.15 18.01
C LEU A 126 -9.29 -1.78 17.56
N TRP A 127 -10.29 -1.87 18.45
CA TRP A 127 -11.62 -2.38 18.11
C TRP A 127 -12.28 -1.59 16.97
N ARG A 128 -12.17 -0.25 16.98
CA ARG A 128 -12.74 0.59 15.91
C ARG A 128 -11.97 0.41 14.61
N GLU A 129 -10.66 0.25 14.67
CA GLU A 129 -9.84 -0.02 13.49
C GLU A 129 -10.23 -1.36 12.83
N VAL A 130 -10.34 -2.42 13.63
CA VAL A 130 -10.78 -3.74 13.14
C VAL A 130 -12.18 -3.67 12.54
N TRP A 131 -13.14 -3.02 13.22
CA TRP A 131 -14.49 -2.86 12.71
C TRP A 131 -14.54 -2.05 11.41
N THR A 132 -13.78 -0.96 11.33
CA THR A 132 -13.67 -0.14 10.12
C THR A 132 -13.04 -0.94 8.97
N ALA A 133 -11.95 -1.67 9.21
CA ALA A 133 -11.30 -2.50 8.21
C ALA A 133 -12.25 -3.58 7.66
N VAL A 134 -12.97 -4.28 8.54
CA VAL A 134 -13.96 -5.29 8.12
C VAL A 134 -15.09 -4.68 7.30
N ARG A 135 -15.65 -3.55 7.75
CA ARG A 135 -16.73 -2.84 7.04
C ARG A 135 -16.26 -2.34 5.68
N ASP A 136 -15.08 -1.76 5.60
CA ASP A 136 -14.53 -1.19 4.37
C ASP A 136 -14.16 -2.31 3.38
N GLY A 137 -13.54 -3.39 3.86
CA GLY A 137 -13.30 -4.61 3.07
C GLY A 137 -14.60 -5.23 2.53
N ALA A 138 -15.65 -5.33 3.36
CA ALA A 138 -16.95 -5.85 2.92
C ALA A 138 -17.61 -4.97 1.84
N ARG A 139 -17.46 -3.65 1.92
CA ARG A 139 -17.96 -2.72 0.89
C ARG A 139 -17.19 -2.82 -0.41
N VAL A 140 -15.86 -2.92 -0.34
CA VAL A 140 -15.02 -3.14 -1.53
C VAL A 140 -15.38 -4.46 -2.19
N LEU A 141 -15.53 -5.53 -1.41
CA LEU A 141 -15.95 -6.84 -1.89
C LEU A 141 -17.33 -6.80 -2.54
N LEU A 142 -18.31 -6.14 -1.91
CA LEU A 142 -19.64 -5.97 -2.48
C LEU A 142 -19.58 -5.30 -3.86
N TRP A 143 -18.83 -4.19 -3.99
CA TRP A 143 -18.70 -3.52 -5.27
C TRP A 143 -17.93 -4.35 -6.30
N ALA A 144 -16.88 -5.08 -5.89
CA ALA A 144 -16.17 -5.99 -6.78
C ALA A 144 -17.10 -7.09 -7.34
N VAL A 145 -17.97 -7.66 -6.50
CA VAL A 145 -18.99 -8.64 -6.92
C VAL A 145 -20.01 -8.01 -7.86
N VAL A 146 -20.52 -6.81 -7.55
CA VAL A 146 -21.49 -6.10 -8.41
C VAL A 146 -20.90 -5.83 -9.79
N PHE A 147 -19.67 -5.30 -9.86
CA PHE A 147 -18.99 -5.08 -11.14
C PHE A 147 -18.67 -6.40 -11.84
N GLY A 148 -18.28 -7.44 -11.11
CA GLY A 148 -18.03 -8.77 -11.66
C GLY A 148 -19.27 -9.35 -12.35
N ILE A 149 -20.43 -9.30 -11.69
CA ILE A 149 -21.70 -9.76 -12.26
C ILE A 149 -22.09 -8.91 -13.47
N ALA A 150 -21.97 -7.57 -13.37
CA ALA A 150 -22.32 -6.67 -14.46
C ALA A 150 -21.44 -6.89 -15.71
N LEU A 151 -20.13 -7.04 -15.52
CA LEU A 151 -19.18 -7.32 -16.61
C LEU A 151 -19.39 -8.72 -17.18
N PHE A 152 -19.65 -9.72 -16.33
CA PHE A 152 -19.98 -11.07 -16.78
C PHE A 152 -21.23 -11.06 -17.68
N ALA A 153 -22.30 -10.38 -17.25
CA ALA A 153 -23.51 -10.21 -18.05
C ALA A 153 -23.24 -9.44 -19.36
N ALA A 154 -22.44 -8.37 -19.31
CA ALA A 154 -22.04 -7.62 -20.50
C ALA A 154 -21.19 -8.46 -21.48
N GLY A 155 -20.47 -9.47 -20.98
CA GLY A 155 -19.68 -10.40 -21.78
C GLY A 155 -20.50 -11.23 -22.78
N PHE A 156 -21.81 -11.35 -22.59
CA PHE A 156 -22.71 -12.06 -23.50
C PHE A 156 -23.11 -11.24 -24.74
N VAL A 157 -22.81 -9.94 -24.77
CA VAL A 157 -23.07 -9.11 -25.96
C VAL A 157 -22.11 -9.54 -27.07
N PRO A 158 -22.59 -10.03 -28.24
CA PRO A 158 -21.70 -10.46 -29.31
C PRO A 158 -20.78 -9.33 -29.77
N VAL A 159 -19.52 -9.66 -30.06
CA VAL A 159 -18.45 -8.76 -30.53
C VAL A 159 -17.99 -7.74 -29.47
N ALA A 160 -18.90 -6.98 -28.86
CA ALA A 160 -18.57 -5.99 -27.83
C ALA A 160 -18.18 -6.64 -26.50
N GLY A 161 -18.83 -7.74 -26.12
CA GLY A 161 -18.59 -8.48 -24.88
C GLY A 161 -17.19 -9.09 -24.81
N GLN A 162 -16.61 -9.48 -25.94
CA GLN A 162 -15.30 -10.13 -26.00
C GLN A 162 -14.17 -9.12 -26.18
N THR A 163 -14.47 -7.88 -26.57
CA THR A 163 -13.49 -6.82 -26.84
C THR A 163 -13.49 -5.73 -25.77
N ALA A 164 -14.62 -5.09 -25.53
CA ALA A 164 -14.72 -3.96 -24.60
C ALA A 164 -14.74 -4.41 -23.14
N VAL A 165 -15.43 -5.51 -22.81
CA VAL A 165 -15.59 -5.95 -21.40
C VAL A 165 -14.25 -6.34 -20.76
N PRO A 166 -13.32 -7.07 -21.40
CA PRO A 166 -12.01 -7.32 -20.80
C PRO A 166 -11.24 -6.02 -20.50
N VAL A 167 -11.27 -5.05 -21.42
CA VAL A 167 -10.60 -3.75 -21.23
C VAL A 167 -11.22 -2.99 -20.07
N VAL A 168 -12.55 -2.93 -19.99
CA VAL A 168 -13.24 -2.32 -18.85
C VAL A 168 -12.96 -3.09 -17.57
N GLY A 169 -12.88 -4.42 -17.62
CA GLY A 169 -12.53 -5.27 -16.48
C GLY A 169 -11.15 -4.98 -15.93
N PHE A 170 -10.15 -4.76 -16.79
CA PHE A 170 -8.82 -4.31 -16.36
C PHE A 170 -8.84 -2.91 -15.77
N CYS A 171 -9.61 -1.98 -16.34
CA CYS A 171 -9.77 -0.64 -15.77
C CYS A 171 -10.44 -0.67 -14.39
N VAL A 172 -11.49 -1.47 -14.22
CA VAL A 172 -12.19 -1.63 -12.93
C VAL A 172 -11.25 -2.29 -11.91
N SER A 173 -10.58 -3.38 -12.28
CA SER A 173 -9.60 -4.05 -11.43
C SER A 173 -8.46 -3.12 -11.05
N GLY A 174 -7.95 -2.35 -12.01
CA GLY A 174 -6.92 -1.34 -11.78
C GLY A 174 -7.37 -0.24 -10.83
N PHE A 175 -8.61 0.25 -10.98
CA PHE A 175 -9.17 1.23 -10.05
C PHE A 175 -9.25 0.69 -8.61
N PHE A 176 -9.76 -0.54 -8.42
CA PHE A 176 -9.81 -1.16 -7.11
C PHE A 176 -8.41 -1.41 -6.54
N LEU A 177 -7.45 -1.81 -7.37
CA LEU A 177 -6.08 -2.00 -6.93
C LEU A 177 -5.42 -0.67 -6.52
N ALA A 178 -5.68 0.41 -7.24
CA ALA A 178 -5.24 1.75 -6.86
C ALA A 178 -5.86 2.18 -5.52
N LEU A 179 -7.16 1.95 -5.34
CA LEU A 179 -7.89 2.22 -4.10
C LEU A 179 -7.33 1.42 -2.92
N GLU A 180 -7.07 0.13 -3.12
CA GLU A 180 -6.58 -0.77 -2.09
C GLU A 180 -5.14 -0.41 -1.68
N LEU A 181 -4.24 -0.24 -2.63
CA LEU A 181 -2.83 0.06 -2.32
C LEU A 181 -2.62 1.45 -1.74
N SER A 182 -3.49 2.41 -2.08
CA SER A 182 -3.43 3.77 -1.53
C SER A 182 -4.05 3.89 -0.14
N THR A 183 -4.76 2.86 0.34
CA THR A 183 -5.43 2.87 1.65
C THR A 183 -4.48 3.23 2.77
N VAL A 184 -3.32 2.59 2.84
CA VAL A 184 -2.30 2.84 3.87
C VAL A 184 -1.92 4.33 3.95
N ALA A 185 -1.67 4.97 2.81
CA ALA A 185 -1.27 6.38 2.77
C ALA A 185 -2.45 7.35 3.03
N PHE A 186 -3.67 6.96 2.68
CA PHE A 186 -4.88 7.72 3.00
C PHE A 186 -5.32 7.59 4.47
N GLU A 187 -5.09 6.42 5.09
CA GLU A 187 -5.39 6.18 6.51
C GLU A 187 -4.53 7.03 7.43
N ARG A 188 -3.26 7.22 7.07
CA ARG A 188 -2.38 8.18 7.72
C ARG A 188 -2.92 9.62 7.71
N ARG A 189 -3.78 9.95 6.74
CA ARG A 189 -4.46 11.25 6.63
C ARG A 189 -5.88 11.22 7.18
N GLY A 190 -6.29 10.13 7.82
CA GLY A 190 -7.59 9.96 8.48
C GLY A 190 -8.80 9.83 7.55
N LEU A 191 -8.59 9.66 6.24
CA LEU A 191 -9.69 9.56 5.27
C LEU A 191 -10.35 8.19 5.32
N ASP A 192 -11.69 8.16 5.27
CA ASP A 192 -12.47 6.93 5.19
C ASP A 192 -12.56 6.40 3.75
N LEU A 193 -12.99 5.15 3.56
CA LEU A 193 -13.16 4.54 2.23
C LEU A 193 -13.98 5.42 1.28
N THR A 194 -15.03 6.10 1.78
CA THR A 194 -15.90 6.95 0.97
C THR A 194 -15.15 8.15 0.40
N ALA A 195 -14.36 8.85 1.23
CA ALA A 195 -13.55 9.99 0.81
C ALA A 195 -12.44 9.55 -0.15
N ARG A 196 -11.76 8.42 0.12
CA ARG A 196 -10.71 7.85 -0.76
C ARG A 196 -11.26 7.55 -2.14
N ALA A 197 -12.37 6.82 -2.21
CA ALA A 197 -13.03 6.47 -3.47
C ALA A 197 -13.49 7.72 -4.23
N ARG A 198 -14.00 8.74 -3.52
CA ARG A 198 -14.41 10.02 -4.14
C ARG A 198 -13.21 10.75 -4.77
N LEU A 199 -12.08 10.83 -4.07
CA LEU A 199 -10.86 11.48 -4.59
C LEU A 199 -10.33 10.77 -5.83
N LEU A 200 -10.20 9.44 -5.78
CA LEU A 200 -9.73 8.66 -6.93
C LEU A 200 -10.71 8.73 -8.12
N ARG A 201 -12.02 8.78 -7.87
CA ARG A 201 -13.03 8.97 -8.93
C ARG A 201 -12.97 10.37 -9.53
N HIS A 202 -12.66 11.40 -8.75
CA HIS A 202 -12.53 12.77 -9.26
C HIS A 202 -11.30 12.90 -10.18
N ARG A 203 -10.22 12.16 -9.90
CA ARG A 203 -9.04 12.03 -10.76
C ARG A 203 -8.97 10.66 -11.42
N LEU A 204 -10.09 10.19 -11.99
CA LEU A 204 -10.20 8.86 -12.59
C LEU A 204 -9.09 8.54 -13.61
N PRO A 205 -8.72 9.45 -14.55
CA PRO A 205 -7.65 9.15 -15.49
C PRO A 205 -6.29 8.90 -14.83
N LEU A 206 -6.00 9.60 -13.72
CA LEU A 206 -4.78 9.40 -12.93
C LEU A 206 -4.81 8.02 -12.23
N ALA A 207 -5.93 7.70 -11.59
CA ALA A 207 -6.13 6.42 -10.89
C ALA A 207 -6.04 5.22 -11.85
N LEU A 208 -6.66 5.31 -13.03
CA LEU A 208 -6.58 4.28 -14.07
C LEU A 208 -5.18 4.18 -14.68
N GLY A 209 -4.52 5.32 -14.90
CA GLY A 209 -3.12 5.34 -15.38
C GLY A 209 -2.15 4.64 -14.43
N PHE A 210 -2.38 4.74 -13.11
CA PHE A 210 -1.62 4.02 -12.10
C PHE A 210 -2.03 2.54 -12.00
N GLY A 211 -3.32 2.28 -11.83
CA GLY A 211 -3.83 0.97 -11.44
C GLY A 211 -3.96 -0.03 -12.57
N THR A 212 -4.33 0.38 -13.79
CA THR A 212 -4.56 -0.55 -14.91
C THR A 212 -3.29 -1.29 -15.35
N PRO A 213 -2.13 -0.62 -15.55
CA PRO A 213 -0.89 -1.32 -15.88
C PRO A 213 -0.47 -2.28 -14.76
N LEU A 214 -0.70 -1.88 -13.51
CA LEU A 214 -0.40 -2.70 -12.35
C LEU A 214 -1.27 -3.97 -12.31
N ALA A 215 -2.59 -3.83 -12.54
CA ALA A 215 -3.51 -4.96 -12.61
C ALA A 215 -3.14 -5.94 -13.72
N VAL A 216 -2.77 -5.45 -14.90
CA VAL A 216 -2.29 -6.30 -16.01
C VAL A 216 -1.00 -7.02 -15.63
N THR A 217 -0.07 -6.33 -14.97
CA THR A 217 1.22 -6.92 -14.58
C THR A 217 1.06 -7.97 -13.48
N PHE A 218 0.08 -7.79 -12.59
CA PHE A 218 -0.24 -8.72 -11.51
C PHE A 218 -0.89 -10.03 -12.00
N LEU A 219 -1.30 -10.11 -13.28
CA LEU A 219 -1.70 -11.38 -13.89
C LEU A 219 -0.53 -12.36 -14.02
N VAL A 220 0.71 -11.86 -14.08
CA VAL A 220 1.89 -12.72 -14.19
C VAL A 220 2.25 -13.22 -12.77
N PRO A 221 2.20 -14.55 -12.51
CA PRO A 221 2.58 -15.10 -11.22
C PRO A 221 4.01 -14.71 -10.84
N PHE A 222 4.29 -14.64 -9.53
CA PHE A 222 5.57 -14.20 -8.94
C PHE A 222 5.96 -12.73 -9.19
N VAL A 223 5.66 -12.18 -10.37
CA VAL A 223 5.89 -10.78 -10.70
C VAL A 223 5.12 -9.86 -9.75
N ALA A 224 3.87 -10.23 -9.40
CA ALA A 224 3.09 -9.49 -8.40
C ALA A 224 3.83 -9.35 -7.06
N VAL A 225 4.44 -10.43 -6.56
CA VAL A 225 5.17 -10.44 -5.28
C VAL A 225 6.39 -9.52 -5.33
N VAL A 226 7.15 -9.56 -6.43
CA VAL A 226 8.36 -8.75 -6.60
C VAL A 226 8.05 -7.26 -6.76
N LEU A 227 6.95 -6.94 -7.46
CA LEU A 227 6.53 -5.56 -7.72
C LEU A 227 5.73 -4.94 -6.58
N MET A 228 5.18 -5.74 -5.66
CA MET A 228 4.31 -5.26 -4.58
C MET A 228 4.95 -4.12 -3.76
N PRO A 229 6.22 -4.21 -3.30
CA PRO A 229 6.82 -3.10 -2.55
C PRO A 229 6.88 -1.80 -3.36
N GLY A 230 7.21 -1.88 -4.66
CA GLY A 230 7.22 -0.72 -5.55
C GLY A 230 5.82 -0.20 -5.87
N ALA A 231 4.81 -1.06 -5.86
CA ALA A 231 3.41 -0.68 -6.03
C ALA A 231 2.89 0.09 -4.80
N VAL A 232 3.24 -0.36 -3.59
CA VAL A 232 2.95 0.37 -2.34
C VAL A 232 3.65 1.74 -2.33
N ALA A 233 4.92 1.80 -2.76
CA ALA A 233 5.63 3.07 -2.89
C ALA A 233 4.95 4.00 -3.92
N GLY A 234 4.60 3.49 -5.09
CA GLY A 234 3.90 4.27 -6.12
C GLY A 234 2.52 4.74 -5.69
N ALA A 235 1.78 3.90 -4.94
CA ALA A 235 0.48 4.27 -4.38
C ALA A 235 0.61 5.38 -3.33
N THR A 236 1.71 5.38 -2.55
CA THR A 236 2.04 6.46 -1.63
C THR A 236 2.28 7.77 -2.38
N LEU A 237 3.07 7.74 -3.47
CA LEU A 237 3.29 8.91 -4.33
C LEU A 237 1.98 9.39 -4.99
N LEU A 238 1.09 8.47 -5.38
CA LEU A 238 -0.23 8.80 -5.89
C LEU A 238 -1.08 9.57 -4.86
N VAL A 239 -1.05 9.17 -3.59
CA VAL A 239 -1.76 9.89 -2.53
C VAL A 239 -1.20 11.30 -2.34
N ARG A 240 0.13 11.47 -2.36
CA ARG A 240 0.76 12.79 -2.27
C ARG A 240 0.39 13.71 -3.44
N GLU A 241 0.26 13.15 -4.63
CA GLU A 241 -0.21 13.89 -5.81
C GLU A 241 -1.68 14.34 -5.65
N LEU A 242 -2.53 13.51 -5.05
CA LEU A 242 -3.94 13.82 -4.82
C LEU A 242 -4.17 14.77 -3.64
N LEU A 243 -3.27 14.74 -2.67
CA LEU A 243 -3.31 15.55 -1.44
C LEU A 243 -1.92 16.16 -1.21
N PRO A 244 -1.56 17.21 -1.97
CA PRO A 244 -0.29 17.89 -1.79
C PRO A 244 -0.17 18.39 -0.34
N PRO A 245 1.04 18.34 0.26
CA PRO A 245 1.27 18.95 1.56
C PRO A 245 0.86 20.43 1.50
N PRO A 246 0.30 20.99 2.59
CA PRO A 246 0.11 22.44 2.67
C PRO A 246 1.47 23.11 2.40
N PRO A 247 1.51 24.23 1.64
CA PRO A 247 2.77 24.93 1.41
C PRO A 247 3.38 25.23 2.76
N GLY A 248 4.59 24.70 2.99
CA GLY A 248 5.33 24.97 4.22
C GLY A 248 5.50 26.49 4.40
N PRO A 249 5.69 26.98 5.64
CA PRO A 249 6.00 28.39 5.82
C PRO A 249 7.19 28.72 4.94
N VAL A 250 6.98 29.62 3.98
CA VAL A 250 8.04 30.22 3.20
C VAL A 250 9.06 30.66 4.24
N SER A 251 10.23 30.03 4.25
CA SER A 251 11.33 30.51 5.08
C SER A 251 11.49 31.96 4.65
N ALA A 252 11.03 32.88 5.50
CA ALA A 252 11.18 34.29 5.24
C ALA A 252 12.67 34.45 4.95
N VAL A 253 12.98 34.82 3.71
CA VAL A 253 14.28 35.40 3.40
C VAL A 253 14.46 36.44 4.50
N PRO A 254 15.53 36.39 5.30
CA PRO A 254 15.74 37.43 6.30
C PRO A 254 15.95 38.71 5.50
N ASP A 255 14.87 39.48 5.31
CA ASP A 255 14.94 40.86 4.89
C ASP A 255 15.81 41.53 5.95
N GLY A 256 17.02 41.87 5.56
CA GLY A 256 18.06 42.49 6.38
C GLY A 256 17.71 43.92 6.76
N SER A 257 16.53 44.14 7.32
CA SER A 257 16.04 45.43 7.75
C SER A 257 15.03 45.25 8.89
N ALA A 258 15.47 44.66 10.00
CA ALA A 258 14.85 44.92 11.29
C ALA A 258 15.55 46.15 11.91
N PRO A 259 14.83 47.20 12.36
CA PRO A 259 15.43 48.29 13.09
C PRO A 259 15.92 47.77 14.44
N VAL A 260 17.19 48.01 14.74
CA VAL A 260 17.79 47.73 16.06
C VAL A 260 17.02 48.56 17.10
N ALA A 261 16.39 47.88 18.05
CA ALA A 261 15.81 48.53 19.23
C ALA A 261 16.96 49.09 20.10
N PRO A 262 16.87 50.33 20.62
CA PRO A 262 17.93 50.89 21.42
C PRO A 262 17.99 50.22 22.81
N GLU A 263 19.18 49.79 23.22
CA GLU A 263 19.46 49.30 24.56
C GLU A 263 19.21 50.40 25.63
N PRO A 264 18.60 50.06 26.77
CA PRO A 264 18.44 51.00 27.87
C PRO A 264 19.75 51.09 28.67
N GLY A 265 20.63 52.04 28.32
CA GLY A 265 21.85 52.28 29.11
C GLY A 265 22.93 53.20 28.55
N GLY A 266 22.76 53.79 27.36
CA GLY A 266 23.75 54.71 26.78
C GLY A 266 23.56 56.18 27.21
N PRO A 267 24.64 56.97 27.39
CA PRO A 267 24.55 58.37 27.79
C PRO A 267 23.83 59.21 26.73
N ALA A 268 22.99 60.15 27.19
CA ALA A 268 22.11 60.97 26.36
C ALA A 268 22.88 61.78 25.29
N PRO A 269 22.42 61.81 24.03
CA PRO A 269 23.04 62.62 22.99
C PRO A 269 22.72 64.11 23.18
N THR A 270 23.76 64.93 23.11
CA THR A 270 23.73 66.40 23.15
C THR A 270 22.89 66.96 21.99
N PRO A 271 22.00 67.94 22.20
CA PRO A 271 21.20 68.50 21.12
C PRO A 271 22.06 69.32 20.14
N PRO A 272 21.74 69.30 18.83
CA PRO A 272 22.48 70.07 17.84
C PRO A 272 22.20 71.58 17.99
N ARG A 273 23.27 72.39 17.95
CA ARG A 273 23.19 73.84 17.84
C ARG A 273 22.61 74.23 16.48
N HIS A 274 21.56 75.04 16.49
CA HIS A 274 21.13 75.83 15.34
C HIS A 274 22.25 76.82 14.95
N PRO A 275 22.64 76.93 13.66
CA PRO A 275 23.26 78.13 13.15
C PRO A 275 22.17 79.06 12.58
N ASP A 276 22.25 80.31 13.04
CA ASP A 276 21.48 81.44 12.56
C ASP A 276 21.72 81.72 11.06
N SER A 277 20.68 82.30 10.47
CA SER A 277 20.65 82.93 9.16
C SER A 277 21.58 84.15 9.07
N SER A 278 22.43 84.19 8.04
CA SER A 278 22.89 85.46 7.43
C SER A 278 23.36 85.26 5.99
N THR A 279 22.54 85.76 5.07
CA THR A 279 22.90 86.70 3.99
C THR A 279 24.29 86.65 3.33
N ASP A 280 24.24 86.51 2.00
CA ASP A 280 24.76 87.45 0.98
C ASP A 280 26.07 87.17 0.20
N THR A 281 25.95 87.51 -1.09
CA THR A 281 26.96 87.86 -2.12
C THR A 281 27.84 86.83 -2.86
N ALA A 282 27.62 86.82 -4.19
CA ALA A 282 28.58 86.85 -5.31
C ALA A 282 29.68 85.77 -5.41
N TRP A 283 29.65 84.94 -6.48
CA TRP A 283 30.26 85.18 -7.81
C TRP A 283 29.69 84.17 -8.81
#